data_AF-A0A5C7UP22-F1
#
_entry.id   AF-A0A5C7UP22-F1
#
_cell.length_a   1.000
_cell.length_b   1.000
_cell.length_c   1.000
_cell.angle_alpha   90.00
_cell.angle_beta   90.00
_cell.angle_gamma   90.00
#
_symmetry.space_group_name_H-M   'P 1'
#
loop_
_entity.id
_entity.type
_entity.pdbx_description
1 polymer ?
#
loop_
_entity_poly.entity_id
_entity_poly.type
_entity_poly.pdbx_seq_one_letter_code
_entity_poly.pdbx_strand_id
1 'polypeptide(L)'
;MQVNGNPRRLKSSFLYLEVEAKISFWGSEAIFVDKLLGLVATLIYAFGMNSNKSTTRILPNNPKDLQSIDLSSGVTFLGQGALEISVFPRLSQEIVSDSNFKASLVHWELSTWFEERLGGIPLQYMHLRLAVDLPLVCQACLQPFMESIDSDRDYILFDTEEEAEAWDFDEENQDAEDALVASETFNLMDAIEDELLLSLPLVAKHGPGACRPEDLEKVAKKLKKGSEEIIIQKPNPFAILEKLKKQ
;
A
#
# COMPACT_ATOMS: atom_id res chain seq x y z
N MET A 1 -27.85 -39.22 20.42
CA MET A 1 -26.95 -38.34 21.19
C MET A 1 -25.55 -38.95 21.15
N GLN A 2 -24.76 -38.60 20.15
CA GLN A 2 -23.34 -38.89 20.09
C GLN A 2 -22.65 -37.67 19.48
N VAL A 3 -21.69 -37.14 20.23
CA VAL A 3 -20.96 -35.90 19.98
C VAL A 3 -19.68 -36.30 19.27
N ASN A 4 -19.55 -35.98 17.99
CA ASN A 4 -18.28 -36.13 17.26
C ASN A 4 -17.47 -34.85 17.45
N GLY A 5 -16.44 -34.94 18.28
CA GLY A 5 -15.42 -33.89 18.43
C GLY A 5 -14.48 -33.91 17.25
N ASN A 6 -14.55 -32.86 16.42
CA ASN A 6 -13.56 -32.53 15.39
C ASN A 6 -12.20 -32.28 16.06
N PRO A 7 -11.05 -32.70 15.49
CA PRO A 7 -9.75 -32.35 16.05
C PRO A 7 -9.57 -30.83 15.98
N ARG A 8 -9.58 -30.19 17.15
CA ARG A 8 -9.24 -28.77 17.30
C ARG A 8 -7.80 -28.61 16.81
N ARG A 9 -7.61 -27.84 15.73
CA ARG A 9 -6.31 -27.27 15.36
C ARG A 9 -5.76 -26.60 16.62
N LEU A 10 -4.57 -26.99 17.05
CA LEU A 10 -3.88 -26.29 18.13
C LEU A 10 -3.81 -24.83 17.68
N LYS A 11 -4.49 -23.95 18.43
CA LYS A 11 -4.23 -22.52 18.36
C LYS A 11 -2.73 -22.38 18.60
N SER A 12 -1.95 -22.16 17.54
CA SER A 12 -0.66 -21.55 17.68
C SER A 12 -0.96 -20.25 18.40
N SER A 13 -0.47 -20.19 19.63
CA SER A 13 -0.44 -18.97 20.41
C SER A 13 0.40 -17.98 19.62
N PHE A 14 -0.24 -17.29 18.66
CA PHE A 14 0.21 -16.01 18.16
C PHE A 14 0.29 -15.11 19.38
N LEU A 15 1.48 -15.03 19.96
CA LEU A 15 1.84 -13.91 20.79
C LEU A 15 1.95 -12.73 19.82
N TYR A 16 0.80 -12.16 19.49
CA TYR A 16 0.70 -10.76 19.13
C TYR A 16 1.36 -10.01 20.29
N LEU A 17 2.61 -9.60 20.09
CA LEU A 17 3.11 -8.44 20.81
C LEU A 17 2.33 -7.27 20.22
N GLU A 18 1.21 -6.93 20.84
CA GLU A 18 0.61 -5.61 20.73
C GLU A 18 1.69 -4.60 21.11
N VAL A 19 2.45 -4.13 20.12
CA VAL A 19 3.23 -2.93 20.25
C VAL A 19 2.23 -1.80 20.08
N GLU A 20 1.52 -1.45 21.16
CA GLU A 20 0.87 -0.14 21.26
C GLU A 20 1.96 0.94 21.21
N ALA A 21 2.39 1.30 20.00
CA ALA A 21 3.18 2.49 19.78
C ALA A 21 2.23 3.69 19.86
N LYS A 22 1.96 4.15 21.08
CA LYS A 22 1.31 5.43 21.34
C LYS A 22 2.19 6.54 20.74
N ILE A 23 1.81 7.01 19.55
CA ILE A 23 2.44 8.16 18.90
C ILE A 23 2.06 9.41 19.69
N SER A 24 2.86 9.76 20.70
CA SER A 24 2.84 11.10 21.28
C SER A 24 3.82 11.98 20.51
N PHE A 25 3.24 12.89 19.73
CA PHE A 25 3.85 14.06 19.10
C PHE A 25 4.82 14.76 20.07
N TRP A 26 5.94 15.25 19.52
CA TRP A 26 6.80 16.38 19.93
C TRP A 26 8.30 16.03 19.81
N GLY A 27 8.94 16.58 18.78
CA GLY A 27 10.35 16.98 18.85
C GLY A 27 11.39 16.03 18.25
N SER A 28 11.93 16.45 17.10
CA SER A 28 13.33 16.32 16.65
C SER A 28 13.98 14.94 16.47
N GLU A 29 14.41 14.74 15.22
CA GLU A 29 15.70 14.14 14.80
C GLU A 29 15.82 12.60 14.81
N ALA A 30 15.55 12.02 13.64
CA ALA A 30 16.50 11.26 12.81
C ALA A 30 17.30 10.07 13.39
N ILE A 31 17.00 9.58 14.60
CA ILE A 31 17.81 8.53 15.25
C ILE A 31 17.02 7.25 15.56
N PHE A 32 15.71 7.20 15.34
CA PHE A 32 14.89 6.06 15.81
C PHE A 32 14.76 4.88 14.82
N VAL A 33 15.04 5.06 13.53
CA VAL A 33 14.81 4.03 12.49
C VAL A 33 15.86 2.90 12.52
N ASP A 34 17.08 3.18 12.99
CA ASP A 34 18.19 2.21 12.96
C ASP A 34 18.10 1.08 14.01
N LYS A 35 17.28 1.23 15.05
CA LYS A 35 17.24 0.25 16.16
C LYS A 35 16.11 -0.78 16.08
N LEU A 36 15.13 -0.59 15.19
CA LEU A 36 14.02 -1.52 14.97
C LEU A 36 14.29 -2.51 13.82
N LEU A 37 15.10 -2.11 12.83
CA LEU A 37 15.51 -2.96 11.69
C LEU A 37 16.36 -4.17 12.09
N GLY A 38 17.10 -4.09 13.21
CA GLY A 38 17.93 -5.19 13.70
C GLY A 38 17.15 -6.39 14.25
N LEU A 39 15.92 -6.19 14.74
CA LEU A 39 15.14 -7.26 15.40
C LEU A 39 14.25 -8.03 14.42
N VAL A 40 13.75 -7.40 13.35
CA VAL A 40 12.97 -8.07 12.29
C VAL A 40 13.87 -9.03 11.50
N ALA A 41 15.10 -8.62 11.17
CA ALA A 41 16.09 -9.46 10.49
C ALA A 41 16.47 -10.73 11.28
N THR A 42 16.31 -10.74 12.61
CA THR A 42 16.64 -11.92 13.44
C THR A 42 15.47 -12.91 13.57
N LEU A 43 14.22 -12.47 13.35
CA LEU A 43 13.03 -13.32 13.40
C LEU A 43 12.73 -14.03 12.08
N ILE A 44 13.08 -13.42 10.93
CA ILE A 44 13.02 -14.09 9.62
C ILE A 44 13.95 -15.33 9.58
N TYR A 45 15.08 -15.28 10.30
CA TYR A 45 16.02 -16.40 10.40
C TYR A 45 15.49 -17.63 11.17
N ALA A 46 14.40 -17.51 11.95
CA ALA A 46 13.91 -18.59 12.80
C ALA A 46 12.77 -19.43 12.19
N PHE A 47 12.05 -18.91 11.18
CA PHE A 47 10.87 -19.60 10.63
C PHE A 47 11.07 -20.24 9.24
N GLY A 48 12.17 -19.93 8.53
CA GLY A 48 12.51 -20.50 7.22
C GLY A 48 13.26 -21.84 7.23
N MET A 49 13.30 -22.58 8.35
CA MET A 49 14.01 -23.86 8.43
C MET A 49 13.08 -25.07 8.52
N ASN A 50 12.18 -25.26 7.55
CA ASN A 50 11.56 -26.59 7.39
C ASN A 50 11.20 -27.00 5.95
N SER A 51 12.01 -26.62 4.97
CA SER A 51 12.09 -27.36 3.71
C SER A 51 13.52 -27.35 3.18
N ASN A 52 14.17 -28.50 3.18
CA ASN A 52 15.60 -28.71 2.92
C ASN A 52 16.06 -28.41 1.47
N LYS A 53 15.35 -27.61 0.67
CA LYS A 53 15.64 -27.43 -0.77
C LYS A 53 15.34 -26.06 -1.40
N SER A 54 15.03 -24.98 -0.68
CA SER A 54 14.88 -23.68 -1.35
C SER A 54 16.19 -22.88 -1.34
N THR A 55 16.68 -22.55 -2.54
CA THR A 55 17.85 -21.65 -2.69
C THR A 55 17.32 -20.22 -2.62
N THR A 56 17.72 -19.45 -1.61
CA THR A 56 17.31 -18.03 -1.55
C THR A 56 18.16 -17.18 -2.50
N ARG A 57 17.51 -16.37 -3.33
CA ARG A 57 18.12 -15.36 -4.20
C ARG A 57 17.98 -13.97 -3.57
N ILE A 58 19.09 -13.23 -3.54
CA ILE A 58 19.08 -11.85 -3.06
C ILE A 58 18.77 -10.91 -4.22
N LEU A 59 17.74 -10.08 -4.06
CA LEU A 59 17.39 -9.06 -5.03
C LEU A 59 18.29 -7.82 -4.84
N PRO A 60 18.87 -7.29 -5.92
CA PRO A 60 19.66 -6.06 -5.84
C PRO A 60 18.75 -4.81 -5.76
N ASN A 61 19.24 -3.74 -5.13
CA ASN A 61 18.56 -2.44 -5.14
C ASN A 61 18.84 -1.67 -6.45
N ASN A 62 18.35 -2.20 -7.58
CA ASN A 62 18.49 -1.61 -8.91
C ASN A 62 17.18 -1.75 -9.69
N PRO A 63 16.54 -0.64 -10.14
CA PRO A 63 15.26 -0.69 -10.85
C PRO A 63 15.21 -1.68 -12.02
N LYS A 64 16.27 -1.80 -12.81
CA LYS A 64 16.28 -2.69 -13.98
C LYS A 64 16.21 -4.17 -13.61
N ASP A 65 16.86 -4.53 -12.52
CA ASP A 65 16.90 -5.92 -12.05
C ASP A 65 15.59 -6.29 -11.33
N LEU A 66 14.87 -5.31 -10.79
CA LEU A 66 13.58 -5.49 -10.12
C LEU A 66 12.38 -5.54 -11.09
N GLN A 67 12.58 -5.23 -12.37
CA GLN A 67 11.51 -5.25 -13.39
C GLN A 67 11.19 -6.65 -13.94
N SER A 68 12.04 -7.65 -13.67
CA SER A 68 11.87 -9.00 -14.20
C SER A 68 12.40 -10.03 -13.21
N ILE A 69 11.56 -10.37 -12.23
CA ILE A 69 11.82 -11.40 -11.23
C ILE A 69 11.04 -12.66 -11.61
N ASP A 70 11.74 -13.78 -11.66
CA ASP A 70 11.14 -15.09 -11.94
C ASP A 70 10.57 -15.69 -10.65
N LEU A 71 9.35 -15.26 -10.29
CA LEU A 71 8.67 -15.74 -9.10
C LEU A 71 8.21 -17.20 -9.23
N SER A 72 8.07 -17.74 -10.45
CA SER A 72 7.68 -19.14 -10.70
C SER A 72 8.87 -20.13 -10.68
N SER A 73 10.10 -19.65 -10.49
CA SER A 73 11.31 -20.50 -10.46
C SER A 73 11.40 -21.48 -9.28
N GLY A 74 10.50 -21.43 -8.31
CA GLY A 74 10.52 -22.29 -7.11
C GLY A 74 11.61 -21.93 -6.09
N VAL A 75 12.25 -20.77 -6.26
CA VAL A 75 13.26 -20.23 -5.34
C VAL A 75 12.64 -19.16 -4.46
N THR A 76 13.20 -18.94 -3.26
CA THR A 76 12.80 -17.81 -2.42
C THR A 76 13.60 -16.57 -2.75
N PHE A 77 13.03 -15.40 -2.49
CA PHE A 77 13.64 -14.10 -2.73
C PHE A 77 13.72 -13.32 -1.42
N LEU A 78 14.82 -12.59 -1.25
CA LEU A 78 14.98 -11.62 -0.18
C LEU A 78 15.61 -10.36 -0.76
N GLY A 79 15.05 -9.21 -0.48
CA GLY A 79 15.55 -7.93 -0.98
C GLY A 79 15.23 -6.80 -0.03
N GLN A 80 16.10 -5.80 -0.02
CA GLN A 80 15.80 -4.53 0.62
C GLN A 80 16.55 -3.41 -0.08
N GLY A 81 16.02 -2.21 -0.04
CA GLY A 81 16.65 -1.09 -0.71
C GLY A 81 15.94 0.23 -0.53
N ALA A 82 16.49 1.24 -1.21
CA ALA A 82 15.94 2.58 -1.25
C ALA A 82 16.01 3.10 -2.70
N LEU A 83 14.89 3.58 -3.23
CA LEU A 83 14.73 3.99 -4.62
C LEU A 83 14.27 5.46 -4.68
N GLU A 84 14.74 6.19 -5.69
CA GLU A 84 14.33 7.57 -5.92
C GLU A 84 12.90 7.63 -6.44
N ILE A 85 12.05 8.53 -5.95
CA ILE A 85 10.65 8.62 -6.41
C ILE A 85 10.53 8.86 -7.91
N SER A 86 11.52 9.52 -8.53
CA SER A 86 11.54 9.75 -9.97
C SER A 86 11.52 8.48 -10.82
N VAL A 87 11.82 7.30 -10.25
CA VAL A 87 11.71 6.02 -10.98
C VAL A 87 10.27 5.47 -10.98
N PHE A 88 9.36 6.07 -10.22
CA PHE A 88 7.93 5.74 -10.13
C PHE A 88 7.11 6.85 -10.80
N PRO A 89 6.77 6.71 -12.10
CA PRO A 89 6.20 7.80 -12.90
C PRO A 89 4.77 8.19 -12.52
N ARG A 90 3.94 7.26 -12.03
CA ARG A 90 2.58 7.53 -11.56
C ARG A 90 2.63 8.14 -10.16
N LEU A 91 3.42 7.59 -9.25
CA LEU A 91 3.58 8.16 -7.90
C LEU A 91 4.12 9.59 -7.95
N SER A 92 5.05 9.87 -8.87
CA SER A 92 5.59 11.21 -9.10
C SER A 92 4.53 12.24 -9.55
N GLN A 93 3.38 11.82 -10.08
CA GLN A 93 2.30 12.73 -10.48
C GLN A 93 1.43 13.17 -9.30
N GLU A 94 1.42 12.39 -8.22
CA GLU A 94 0.62 12.67 -7.02
C GLU A 94 1.33 13.65 -6.06
N ILE A 95 2.65 13.83 -6.19
CA ILE A 95 3.43 14.69 -5.31
C ILE A 95 3.46 16.16 -5.73
N VAL A 96 3.54 17.05 -4.75
CA VAL A 96 3.70 18.49 -4.97
C VAL A 96 5.14 18.82 -5.30
N SER A 97 5.34 19.58 -6.38
CA SER A 97 6.62 20.20 -6.71
C SER A 97 6.79 21.54 -5.97
N ASP A 98 7.10 21.50 -4.67
CA ASP A 98 7.48 22.68 -3.87
C ASP A 98 8.93 22.54 -3.38
N SER A 99 9.76 23.56 -3.56
CA SER A 99 11.16 23.56 -3.14
C SER A 99 11.37 23.32 -1.64
N ASN A 100 10.36 23.59 -0.81
CA ASN A 100 10.44 23.40 0.65
C ASN A 100 10.06 21.98 1.09
N PHE A 101 9.41 21.21 0.22
CA PHE A 101 8.90 19.88 0.52
C PHE A 101 9.51 18.89 -0.46
N LYS A 102 10.56 18.19 -0.03
CA LYS A 102 11.20 17.14 -0.82
C LYS A 102 10.72 15.79 -0.31
N ALA A 103 10.27 14.96 -1.24
CA ALA A 103 9.93 13.59 -0.96
C ALA A 103 11.18 12.78 -0.58
N SER A 104 11.03 11.81 0.33
CA SER A 104 12.12 10.92 0.74
C SER A 104 12.36 9.81 -0.29
N LEU A 105 13.34 8.95 -0.05
CA LEU A 105 13.50 7.73 -0.85
C LEU A 105 12.38 6.74 -0.51
N VAL A 106 11.95 5.96 -1.49
CA VAL A 106 11.07 4.81 -1.28
C VAL A 106 11.92 3.67 -0.71
N HIS A 107 11.75 3.40 0.57
CA HIS A 107 12.33 2.24 1.21
C HIS A 107 11.45 1.02 0.95
N TRP A 108 12.05 -0.09 0.58
CA TRP A 108 11.34 -1.33 0.30
C TRP A 108 12.07 -2.52 0.91
N GLU A 109 11.30 -3.51 1.36
CA GLU A 109 11.76 -4.83 1.79
C GLU A 109 10.83 -5.89 1.20
N LEU A 110 11.40 -6.97 0.68
CA LEU A 110 10.65 -8.09 0.13
C LEU A 110 11.22 -9.40 0.66
N SER A 111 10.34 -10.31 1.08
CA SER A 111 10.71 -11.68 1.37
C SER A 111 9.67 -12.65 0.81
N THR A 112 10.11 -13.81 0.30
CA THR A 112 9.19 -14.88 -0.12
C THR A 112 9.52 -16.18 0.58
N TRP A 113 8.49 -17.00 0.81
CA TRP A 113 8.62 -18.33 1.40
C TRP A 113 7.61 -19.28 0.79
N PHE A 114 7.79 -20.58 1.05
CA PHE A 114 6.84 -21.61 0.67
C PHE A 114 6.24 -22.24 1.91
N GLU A 115 4.93 -22.48 1.88
CA GLU A 115 4.23 -23.25 2.92
C GLU A 115 3.64 -24.53 2.33
N GLU A 116 3.90 -25.66 3.01
CA GLU A 116 3.40 -26.96 2.58
C GLU A 116 1.88 -27.08 2.85
N ARG A 117 1.16 -27.64 1.88
CA ARG A 117 -0.24 -28.01 2.02
C ARG A 117 -0.39 -29.52 2.13
N LEU A 118 -1.23 -29.98 3.05
CA LEU A 118 -1.54 -31.39 3.21
C LEU A 118 -2.14 -31.95 1.91
N GLY A 119 -1.37 -32.77 1.20
CA GLY A 119 -1.80 -33.42 -0.04
C GLY A 119 -1.87 -32.50 -1.27
N GLY A 120 -1.29 -31.29 -1.19
CA GLY A 120 -1.30 -30.31 -2.28
C GLY A 120 0.10 -29.86 -2.70
N ILE A 121 0.12 -28.98 -3.71
CA ILE A 121 1.33 -28.25 -4.12
C ILE A 121 1.63 -27.19 -3.04
N PRO A 122 2.90 -27.00 -2.63
CA PRO A 122 3.27 -25.91 -1.72
C PRO A 122 2.86 -24.56 -2.31
N LEU A 123 2.30 -23.69 -1.48
CA LEU A 123 2.05 -22.32 -1.90
C LEU A 123 3.25 -21.44 -1.66
N GLN A 124 3.41 -20.44 -2.52
CA GLN A 124 4.38 -19.39 -2.33
C GLN A 124 3.70 -18.14 -1.78
N TYR A 125 4.36 -17.51 -0.82
CA TYR A 125 3.94 -16.27 -0.19
C TYR A 125 5.00 -15.19 -0.43
N MET A 126 4.57 -13.94 -0.45
CA MET A 126 5.42 -12.77 -0.59
C MET A 126 4.99 -11.69 0.39
N HIS A 127 5.93 -11.26 1.25
CA HIS A 127 5.76 -10.11 2.12
C HIS A 127 6.48 -8.91 1.50
N LEU A 128 5.78 -7.78 1.38
CA LEU A 128 6.28 -6.52 0.85
C LEU A 128 6.04 -5.41 1.87
N ARG A 129 7.11 -4.78 2.35
CA ARG A 129 7.03 -3.61 3.21
C ARG A 129 7.59 -2.39 2.52
N LEU A 130 6.87 -1.27 2.59
CA LEU A 130 7.19 -0.02 1.92
C LEU A 130 7.10 1.15 2.90
N ALA A 131 8.09 2.04 2.87
CA ALA A 131 8.04 3.27 3.65
C ALA A 131 8.52 4.48 2.83
N VAL A 132 7.75 5.57 2.86
CA VAL A 132 8.08 6.81 2.15
C VAL A 132 7.37 8.02 2.76
N ASP A 133 8.02 9.17 2.71
CA ASP A 133 7.42 10.46 3.05
C ASP A 133 7.17 11.26 1.76
N LEU A 134 5.91 11.58 1.49
CA LEU A 134 5.47 12.24 0.27
C LEU A 134 4.90 13.62 0.54
N PRO A 135 5.28 14.64 -0.24
CA PRO A 135 4.67 15.96 -0.14
C PRO A 135 3.35 15.99 -0.91
N LEU A 136 2.22 16.14 -0.21
CA LEU A 136 0.87 16.18 -0.78
C LEU A 136 0.23 17.56 -0.58
N VAL A 137 -0.89 17.82 -1.28
CA VAL A 137 -1.73 19.01 -1.03
C VAL A 137 -2.85 18.67 -0.06
N CYS A 138 -2.95 19.40 1.04
CA CYS A 138 -4.09 19.26 1.94
C CYS A 138 -5.38 19.75 1.26
N GLN A 139 -6.37 18.88 1.10
CA GLN A 139 -7.67 19.20 0.49
C GLN A 139 -8.57 20.11 1.35
N ALA A 140 -8.16 20.45 2.57
CA ALA A 140 -8.89 21.40 3.43
C ALA A 140 -8.37 22.84 3.31
N CYS A 141 -7.07 23.06 3.48
CA CYS A 141 -6.45 24.39 3.44
C CYS A 141 -5.69 24.70 2.14
N LEU A 142 -5.57 23.72 1.23
CA LEU A 142 -4.82 23.79 -0.03
C LEU A 142 -3.34 24.14 0.13
N GLN A 143 -2.76 23.86 1.30
CA GLN A 143 -1.32 24.02 1.55
C GLN A 143 -0.59 22.67 1.43
N PRO A 144 0.68 22.66 0.98
CA PRO A 144 1.49 21.46 0.96
C PRO A 144 1.80 20.97 2.38
N PHE A 145 1.92 19.65 2.53
CA PHE A 145 2.30 19.00 3.79
C PHE A 145 2.98 17.65 3.51
N MET A 146 3.71 17.13 4.50
CA MET A 146 4.30 15.78 4.42
C MET A 146 3.31 14.74 4.92
N GLU A 147 3.05 13.73 4.11
CA GLU A 147 2.32 12.51 4.45
C GLU A 147 3.32 11.36 4.55
N SER A 148 3.23 10.55 5.61
CA SER A 148 4.10 9.38 5.80
C SER A 148 3.30 8.12 5.48
N ILE A 149 3.81 7.30 4.57
CA ILE A 149 3.25 6.00 4.20
C ILE A 149 4.16 4.93 4.79
N ASP A 150 3.56 3.98 5.52
CA ASP A 150 4.15 2.71 5.94
C ASP A 150 3.14 1.64 5.55
N SER A 151 3.43 0.90 4.47
CA SER A 151 2.60 -0.21 3.99
C SER A 151 3.31 -1.53 4.27
N ASP A 152 2.54 -2.51 4.72
CA ASP A 152 2.97 -3.84 5.10
C ASP A 152 1.92 -4.82 4.56
N ARG A 153 2.32 -5.63 3.57
CA ARG A 153 1.40 -6.48 2.79
C ARG A 153 1.95 -7.87 2.61
N ASP A 154 1.09 -8.85 2.85
CA ASP A 154 1.31 -10.23 2.46
C ASP A 154 0.52 -10.55 1.19
N TYR A 155 1.14 -11.31 0.31
CA TYR A 155 0.53 -11.82 -0.91
C TYR A 155 0.67 -13.32 -0.99
N ILE A 156 -0.36 -13.98 -1.50
CA ILE A 156 -0.32 -15.37 -1.91
C ILE A 156 -0.09 -15.41 -3.42
N LEU A 157 0.89 -16.19 -3.86
CA LEU A 157 1.21 -16.34 -5.27
C LEU A 157 0.61 -17.64 -5.84
N PHE A 158 -0.13 -17.51 -6.94
CA PHE A 158 -0.77 -18.60 -7.69
C PHE A 158 -0.16 -18.76 -9.08
N ASP A 159 -0.23 -19.96 -9.67
CA ASP A 159 0.36 -20.20 -10.99
C ASP A 159 -0.51 -19.61 -12.12
N THR A 160 -1.83 -19.48 -11.89
CA THR A 160 -2.76 -18.93 -12.89
C THR A 160 -3.74 -17.92 -12.31
N GLU A 161 -4.31 -17.09 -13.18
CA GLU A 161 -5.33 -16.10 -12.83
C GLU A 161 -6.61 -16.78 -12.33
N GLU A 162 -7.01 -17.90 -12.93
CA GLU A 162 -8.19 -18.65 -12.48
C GLU A 162 -8.03 -19.19 -11.05
N GLU A 163 -6.83 -19.60 -10.66
CA GLU A 163 -6.54 -20.04 -9.28
C GLU A 163 -6.59 -18.88 -8.29
N ALA A 164 -6.04 -17.72 -8.67
CA ALA A 164 -6.07 -16.50 -7.86
C ALA A 164 -7.51 -15.97 -7.69
N GLU A 165 -8.32 -15.99 -8.75
CA GLU A 165 -9.73 -15.55 -8.70
C GLU A 165 -10.62 -16.53 -7.93
N ALA A 166 -10.35 -17.82 -8.03
CA ALA A 166 -11.07 -18.85 -7.29
C ALA A 166 -10.66 -18.93 -5.82
N TRP A 167 -9.62 -18.20 -5.42
CA TRP A 167 -9.20 -18.12 -4.03
C TRP A 167 -10.26 -17.43 -3.20
N ASP A 168 -11.02 -18.23 -2.43
CA ASP A 168 -12.01 -17.73 -1.51
C ASP A 168 -11.30 -17.17 -0.28
N PHE A 169 -11.25 -15.85 -0.18
CA PHE A 169 -10.90 -15.15 1.05
C PHE A 169 -12.04 -15.39 2.05
N ASP A 170 -12.19 -16.60 2.58
CA ASP A 170 -13.19 -16.89 3.63
C ASP A 170 -12.73 -16.26 4.98
N GLU A 171 -13.68 -15.90 5.85
CA GLU A 171 -13.58 -15.02 7.04
C GLU A 171 -12.38 -15.22 8.00
N GLU A 172 -11.65 -16.35 7.94
CA GLU A 172 -10.48 -16.60 8.80
C GLU A 172 -9.16 -15.99 8.26
N ASN A 173 -9.07 -15.67 6.96
CA ASN A 173 -7.85 -15.13 6.31
C ASN A 173 -8.07 -13.79 5.56
N GLN A 174 -9.24 -13.16 5.71
CA GLN A 174 -9.70 -12.04 4.88
C GLN A 174 -8.91 -10.72 4.99
N ASP A 175 -8.20 -10.50 6.09
CA ASP A 175 -7.67 -9.16 6.39
C ASP A 175 -6.17 -9.00 6.14
N ALA A 176 -5.44 -10.05 5.76
CA ALA A 176 -3.97 -10.03 5.77
C ALA A 176 -3.30 -10.30 4.41
N GLU A 177 -3.94 -11.05 3.51
CA GLU A 177 -3.26 -11.62 2.33
C GLU A 177 -4.00 -11.33 1.03
N ASP A 178 -3.32 -10.73 0.05
CA ASP A 178 -3.86 -10.47 -1.30
C ASP A 178 -3.40 -11.55 -2.31
N ALA A 179 -4.27 -11.97 -3.22
CA ALA A 179 -3.92 -12.96 -4.24
C ALA A 179 -3.21 -12.30 -5.44
N LEU A 180 -2.07 -12.86 -5.85
CA LEU A 180 -1.30 -12.45 -7.03
C LEU A 180 -0.93 -13.67 -7.88
N VAL A 181 -0.74 -13.46 -9.18
CA VAL A 181 -0.25 -14.50 -10.09
C VAL A 181 1.27 -14.45 -10.14
N ALA A 182 1.92 -15.58 -9.82
CA ALA A 182 3.34 -15.77 -10.04
C ALA A 182 3.66 -15.66 -11.53
N SER A 183 4.72 -14.91 -11.84
CA SER A 183 5.17 -14.71 -13.21
C SER A 183 6.66 -14.99 -13.33
N GLU A 184 7.08 -15.54 -14.47
CA GLU A 184 8.49 -15.65 -14.86
C GLU A 184 9.15 -14.26 -15.02
N THR A 185 8.35 -13.22 -15.24
CA THR A 185 8.80 -11.84 -15.45
C THR A 185 7.98 -10.88 -14.59
N PHE A 186 7.90 -11.16 -13.29
CA PHE A 186 7.21 -10.28 -12.34
C PHE A 186 7.94 -8.94 -12.21
N ASN A 187 7.19 -7.85 -12.35
CA ASN A 187 7.73 -6.49 -12.23
C ASN A 187 7.48 -5.95 -10.82
N LEU A 188 8.48 -6.07 -9.95
CA LEU A 188 8.40 -5.55 -8.58
C LEU A 188 8.34 -4.02 -8.55
N MET A 189 8.91 -3.33 -9.54
CA MET A 189 8.83 -1.87 -9.60
C MET A 189 7.38 -1.39 -9.75
N ASP A 190 6.61 -2.05 -10.61
CA ASP A 190 5.19 -1.73 -10.81
C ASP A 190 4.38 -2.08 -9.55
N ALA A 191 4.63 -3.24 -8.94
CA ALA A 191 3.98 -3.65 -7.70
C ALA A 191 4.24 -2.70 -6.53
N ILE A 192 5.49 -2.24 -6.36
CA ILE A 192 5.84 -1.21 -5.36
C ILE A 192 5.07 0.08 -5.62
N GLU A 193 4.99 0.51 -6.89
CA GLU A 193 4.28 1.74 -7.24
C GLU A 193 2.78 1.62 -6.96
N ASP A 194 2.17 0.52 -7.39
CA ASP A 194 0.75 0.25 -7.18
C ASP A 194 0.42 0.23 -5.69
N GLU A 195 1.22 -0.47 -4.88
CA GLU A 195 0.98 -0.56 -3.43
C GLU A 195 1.10 0.81 -2.74
N LEU A 196 2.07 1.64 -3.13
CA LEU A 196 2.18 3.01 -2.61
C LEU A 196 1.00 3.89 -3.03
N LEU A 197 0.53 3.77 -4.27
CA LEU A 197 -0.63 4.50 -4.76
C LEU A 197 -1.91 4.07 -4.04
N LEU A 198 -2.08 2.77 -3.80
CA LEU A 198 -3.21 2.23 -3.03
C LEU A 198 -3.16 2.64 -1.56
N SER A 199 -1.96 2.82 -1.01
CA SER A 199 -1.73 3.30 0.36
C SER A 199 -1.91 4.80 0.54
N LEU A 200 -2.10 5.58 -0.53
CA LEU A 200 -2.37 7.01 -0.42
C LEU A 200 -3.71 7.26 0.30
N PRO A 201 -3.81 8.31 1.13
CA PRO A 201 -5.05 8.64 1.79
C PRO A 201 -6.11 9.03 0.75
N LEU A 202 -7.31 8.44 0.85
CA LEU A 202 -8.46 8.79 0.00
C LEU A 202 -8.71 10.31 -0.05
N VAL A 203 -8.43 10.99 1.06
CA VAL A 203 -8.50 12.45 1.17
C VAL A 203 -7.28 12.96 1.93
N ALA A 204 -6.26 13.41 1.18
CA ALA A 204 -5.05 13.99 1.75
C ALA A 204 -5.38 15.27 2.54
N LYS A 205 -5.18 15.24 3.86
CA LYS A 205 -5.40 16.38 4.76
C LYS A 205 -4.40 16.31 5.91
N HIS A 206 -4.02 17.48 6.42
CA HIS A 206 -3.38 17.56 7.73
C HIS A 206 -4.22 16.84 8.80
N GLY A 207 -3.54 16.34 9.83
CA GLY A 207 -4.19 15.81 11.03
C GLY A 207 -5.19 16.79 11.66
N PRO A 208 -6.13 16.30 12.49
CA PRO A 208 -7.20 17.12 13.07
C PRO A 208 -6.66 18.39 13.74
N GLY A 209 -7.12 19.56 13.27
CA GLY A 209 -6.74 20.86 13.83
C GLY A 209 -5.35 21.39 13.43
N ALA A 210 -4.56 20.65 12.63
CA ALA A 210 -3.23 21.09 12.21
C ALA A 210 -3.24 22.07 11.02
N CYS A 211 -4.39 22.25 10.36
CA CYS A 211 -4.55 23.33 9.37
C CYS A 211 -4.53 24.70 10.06
N ARG A 212 -3.68 25.61 9.59
CA ARG A 212 -3.63 26.99 10.10
C ARG A 212 -4.96 27.72 9.84
N PRO A 213 -5.54 28.40 10.84
CA PRO A 213 -6.80 29.13 10.68
C PRO A 213 -6.77 30.15 9.55
N GLU A 214 -5.62 30.82 9.34
CA GLU A 214 -5.46 31.83 8.29
C GLU A 214 -5.58 31.21 6.90
N ASP A 215 -5.07 30.00 6.69
CA ASP A 215 -5.13 29.32 5.39
C ASP A 215 -6.54 28.81 5.09
N LEU A 216 -7.25 28.33 6.10
CA LEU A 216 -8.67 28.00 6.00
C LEU A 216 -9.53 29.24 5.69
N GLU A 217 -9.24 30.37 6.33
CA GLU A 217 -9.95 31.63 6.06
C GLU A 217 -9.70 32.13 4.63
N LYS A 218 -8.47 32.00 4.11
CA LYS A 218 -8.15 32.32 2.71
C LYS A 218 -9.00 31.50 1.74
N VAL A 219 -9.10 30.18 1.95
CA VAL A 219 -9.94 29.30 1.12
C VAL A 219 -11.41 29.71 1.21
N ALA A 220 -11.93 29.94 2.42
CA ALA A 220 -13.32 30.37 2.61
C ALA A 220 -13.64 31.72 1.92
N LYS A 221 -12.73 32.70 2.00
CA LYS A 221 -12.86 33.98 1.28
C LYS A 221 -12.85 33.80 -0.23
N LYS A 222 -12.01 32.90 -0.76
CA LYS A 222 -11.94 32.60 -2.20
C LYS A 222 -13.24 31.98 -2.71
N LEU A 223 -13.80 31.02 -1.97
CA LEU A 223 -15.09 30.39 -2.30
C LEU A 223 -16.25 31.39 -2.29
N LYS A 224 -16.30 32.31 -1.33
CA LYS A 224 -17.32 33.38 -1.27
C LYS A 224 -17.20 34.41 -2.39
N LYS A 225 -16.02 34.60 -2.96
CA LYS A 225 -15.81 35.49 -4.13
C LYS A 225 -16.10 34.79 -5.46
N GLY A 226 -15.93 33.47 -5.53
CA GLY A 226 -16.23 32.66 -6.71
C GLY A 226 -17.73 32.35 -6.92
N SER A 227 -18.59 32.76 -5.99
CA SER A 227 -20.05 32.66 -6.10
C SER A 227 -20.67 33.92 -6.73
N GLU A 228 -19.97 34.59 -7.64
CA GLU A 228 -20.69 35.38 -8.65
C GLU A 228 -21.53 34.37 -9.43
N GLU A 229 -22.83 34.36 -9.18
CA GLU A 229 -23.80 33.58 -9.93
C GLU A 229 -23.48 33.75 -11.41
N ILE A 230 -22.98 32.69 -12.06
CA ILE A 230 -23.02 32.64 -13.51
C ILE A 230 -24.51 32.57 -13.82
N ILE A 231 -25.13 33.74 -14.05
CA ILE A 231 -26.46 33.84 -14.63
C ILE A 231 -26.29 33.36 -16.07
N ILE A 232 -26.25 32.05 -16.24
CA ILE A 232 -26.38 31.44 -17.55
C ILE A 232 -27.83 31.71 -17.93
N GLN A 233 -28.09 32.78 -18.68
CA GLN A 233 -29.34 32.93 -19.42
C GLN A 233 -29.36 31.89 -20.54
N LYS A 234 -29.40 30.60 -20.20
CA LYS A 234 -29.60 29.54 -21.17
C LYS A 234 -31.10 29.54 -21.48
N PRO A 235 -31.53 29.85 -22.71
CA PRO A 235 -32.93 29.69 -23.05
C PRO A 235 -33.33 28.22 -22.80
N ASN A 236 -34.50 28.04 -22.19
CA ASN A 236 -34.99 26.71 -21.78
C ASN A 236 -34.93 25.73 -22.97
N PRO A 237 -34.17 24.62 -22.89
CA PRO A 237 -34.03 23.66 -23.98
C PRO A 237 -35.35 22.97 -24.36
N PHE A 238 -36.38 23.05 -23.50
CA PHE A 238 -37.72 22.52 -23.73
C PHE A 238 -38.73 23.57 -24.18
N ALA A 239 -38.31 24.80 -24.50
CA ALA A 239 -39.20 25.84 -25.04
C ALA A 239 -39.94 25.41 -26.32
N ILE A 240 -39.44 24.39 -27.01
CA ILE A 240 -40.08 23.78 -28.19
C ILE A 240 -41.32 22.95 -27.79
N LEU A 241 -41.38 22.39 -26.58
CA LEU A 241 -42.48 21.54 -26.10
C LEU A 241 -43.77 22.31 -25.83
N GLU A 242 -43.70 23.62 -25.58
CA GLU A 242 -44.91 24.45 -25.41
C GLU A 242 -45.76 24.53 -26.68
N LYS A 243 -45.15 24.36 -27.86
CA LYS A 243 -45.86 24.34 -29.15
C LYS A 243 -46.63 23.03 -29.38
N LEU A 244 -46.34 21.98 -28.62
CA LEU A 244 -46.97 20.65 -28.74
C LEU A 244 -48.18 20.48 -27.80
N LYS A 245 -48.50 21.46 -26.96
CA LYS A 245 -49.69 21.44 -26.06
C LYS A 245 -51.00 21.92 -26.72
N LYS A 246 -50.99 22.27 -28.01
CA LYS A 246 -52.16 22.78 -28.75
C LYS A 246 -52.59 21.91 -29.93
N GLN A 247 -52.22 20.63 -29.93
CA GLN A 247 -52.80 19.61 -30.81
C GLN A 247 -53.61 18.62 -30.00
#